data_AF-A0A411YXU7-F1
#
_entry.id   AF-A0A411YXU7-F1
#
_cell.length_a   1.000
_cell.length_b   1.000
_cell.length_c   1.000
_cell.angle_alpha   90.00
_cell.angle_beta   90.00
_cell.angle_gamma   90.00
#
_symmetry.space_group_name_H-M   'P 1'
#
loop_
_entity.id
_entity.type
_entity.pdbx_description
1 polymer ?
#
loop_
_entity_poly.entity_id
_entity_poly.type
_entity_poly.pdbx_seq_one_letter_code
_entity_poly.pdbx_strand_id
1 'polypeptide(L)'
;MSALPLIAQTRRSRGMTQADLAQIIQVSIPTVRALERGEGSLRLMGRAMQALDLGWGWVRQGEDAAALLAARRREKGLTQAALAQRAGCSRPTIIALERNLSGSVSILLSVLAALELRRALRTLDIRGKGGLIPATNAPMRDLVMTPAPLAGAIIAHYTDRFDGRILDPARGQASPYCKC
;
A
#
# COMPACT_ATOMS: atom_id res chain seq x y z
N MET A 1 -12.03 -8.54 19.59
CA MET A 1 -10.92 -8.65 18.61
C MET A 1 -10.55 -7.25 18.16
N SER A 2 -9.33 -6.78 18.45
CA SER A 2 -8.91 -5.39 18.19
C SER A 2 -9.00 -5.10 16.69
N ALA A 3 -9.84 -4.14 16.31
CA ALA A 3 -10.24 -3.99 14.92
C ALA A 3 -9.16 -3.34 14.03
N LEU A 4 -8.05 -2.83 14.62
CA LEU A 4 -6.93 -2.22 13.91
C LEU A 4 -5.57 -2.50 14.60
N PRO A 5 -5.06 -3.75 14.57
CA PRO A 5 -3.80 -4.10 15.24
C PRO A 5 -2.59 -3.31 14.69
N LEU A 6 -2.69 -2.81 13.45
CA LEU A 6 -1.59 -2.15 12.76
C LEU A 6 -1.16 -0.82 13.40
N ILE A 7 -2.08 -0.06 14.00
CA ILE A 7 -1.73 1.20 14.70
C ILE A 7 -0.84 0.89 15.91
N ALA A 8 -1.34 0.00 16.79
CA ALA A 8 -0.61 -0.40 17.98
C ALA A 8 0.71 -1.12 17.64
N GLN A 9 0.74 -1.89 16.55
CA GLN A 9 1.96 -2.58 16.09
C GLN A 9 3.00 -1.59 15.55
N THR A 10 2.59 -0.67 14.68
CA THR A 10 3.49 0.33 14.08
C THR A 10 4.03 1.31 15.12
N ARG A 11 3.18 1.74 16.06
CA ARG A 11 3.60 2.57 17.18
C ARG A 11 4.66 1.86 18.03
N ARG A 12 4.42 0.59 18.39
CA ARG A 12 5.36 -0.22 19.18
C ARG A 12 6.67 -0.50 18.45
N SER A 13 6.64 -0.78 17.14
CA SER A 13 7.86 -0.99 16.36
C SER A 13 8.73 0.27 16.24
N ARG A 14 8.14 1.45 16.39
CA ARG A 14 8.84 2.75 16.48
C ARG A 14 9.29 3.11 17.90
N GLY A 15 9.08 2.25 18.89
CA GLY A 15 9.41 2.54 20.30
C GLY A 15 8.52 3.58 20.97
N MET A 16 7.37 3.91 20.37
CA MET A 16 6.47 4.95 20.87
C MET A 16 5.44 4.40 21.86
N THR A 17 5.15 5.15 22.91
CA THR A 17 4.07 4.90 23.86
C THR A 17 2.74 5.48 23.37
N GLN A 18 1.62 5.13 24.01
CA GLN A 18 0.32 5.77 23.71
C GLN A 18 0.35 7.27 24.02
N ALA A 19 1.15 7.70 25.00
CA ALA A 19 1.33 9.11 25.36
C ALA A 19 2.06 9.88 24.26
N ASP A 20 3.11 9.30 23.67
CA ASP A 20 3.85 9.95 22.58
C ASP A 20 2.95 10.18 21.37
N LEU A 21 2.16 9.18 20.98
CA LEU A 21 1.19 9.34 19.89
C LEU A 21 0.11 10.37 20.23
N ALA A 22 -0.39 10.35 21.48
CA ALA A 22 -1.39 11.31 21.95
C ALA A 22 -0.87 12.75 21.88
N GLN A 23 0.40 12.97 22.24
CA GLN A 23 1.06 14.27 22.15
C GLN A 23 1.22 14.72 20.69
N ILE A 24 1.67 13.84 19.79
CA ILE A 24 1.85 14.16 18.36
C ILE A 24 0.53 14.55 17.70
N ILE A 25 -0.55 13.82 17.96
CA ILE A 25 -1.87 14.11 17.38
C ILE A 25 -2.70 15.05 18.27
N GLN A 26 -2.14 15.58 19.35
CA GLN A 26 -2.77 16.52 20.30
C GLN A 26 -4.15 16.04 20.80
N VAL A 27 -4.20 14.85 21.38
CA VAL A 27 -5.42 14.28 22.00
C VAL A 27 -5.08 13.63 23.34
N SER A 28 -6.11 13.16 24.05
CA SER A 28 -5.94 12.39 25.28
C SER A 28 -5.46 10.95 25.01
N ILE A 29 -4.74 10.36 25.96
CA ILE A 29 -4.34 8.93 25.92
C ILE A 29 -5.56 8.00 25.77
N PRO A 30 -6.69 8.20 26.49
CA PRO A 30 -7.91 7.43 26.25
C PRO A 30 -8.42 7.49 24.81
N THR A 31 -8.29 8.63 24.13
CA THR A 31 -8.67 8.78 22.72
C THR A 31 -7.78 7.90 21.81
N VAL A 32 -6.47 7.86 22.05
CA VAL A 32 -5.56 6.95 21.33
C VAL A 32 -5.95 5.48 21.57
N ARG A 33 -6.26 5.13 22.82
CA ARG A 33 -6.70 3.77 23.16
C ARG A 33 -8.00 3.39 22.46
N ALA A 34 -8.95 4.32 22.32
CA ALA A 34 -10.16 4.11 21.55
C ALA A 34 -9.86 3.89 20.06
N LEU A 35 -8.98 4.71 19.46
CA LEU A 35 -8.55 4.55 18.06
C LEU A 35 -7.89 3.18 17.80
N GLU A 36 -7.02 2.71 18.70
CA GLU A 36 -6.40 1.39 18.60
C GLU A 36 -7.41 0.23 18.70
N ARG A 37 -8.57 0.46 19.33
CA ARG A 37 -9.69 -0.48 19.37
C ARG A 37 -10.60 -0.39 18.13
N GLY A 38 -10.40 0.59 17.25
CA GLY A 38 -11.26 0.84 16.09
C GLY A 38 -12.46 1.73 16.38
N GLU A 39 -12.41 2.50 17.46
CA GLU A 39 -13.43 3.46 17.85
C GLU A 39 -12.97 4.90 17.56
N GLY A 40 -13.89 5.86 17.59
CA GLY A 40 -13.59 7.28 17.39
C GLY A 40 -13.86 7.76 15.96
N SER A 41 -13.41 8.98 15.66
CA SER A 41 -13.72 9.63 14.38
C SER A 41 -12.69 9.31 13.29
N LEU A 42 -13.15 9.21 12.04
CA LEU A 42 -12.28 9.04 10.88
C LEU A 42 -11.29 10.19 10.69
N ARG A 43 -11.63 11.39 11.15
CA ARG A 43 -10.73 12.54 11.16
C ARG A 43 -9.52 12.29 12.07
N LEU A 44 -9.76 11.83 13.30
CA LEU A 44 -8.68 11.51 14.24
C LEU A 44 -7.88 10.30 13.78
N MET A 45 -8.55 9.31 13.18
CA MET A 45 -7.89 8.19 12.54
C MET A 45 -6.93 8.66 11.44
N GLY A 46 -7.35 9.59 10.58
CA GLY A 46 -6.50 10.19 9.55
C GLY A 46 -5.24 10.84 10.13
N ARG A 47 -5.35 11.58 11.25
CA ARG A 47 -4.19 12.17 11.95
C ARG A 47 -3.23 11.09 12.50
N ALA A 48 -3.78 10.04 13.11
CA ALA A 48 -2.97 8.93 13.62
C ALA A 48 -2.27 8.17 12.47
N MET A 49 -2.96 7.98 11.35
CA MET A 49 -2.39 7.38 10.15
C MET A 49 -1.25 8.22 9.56
N GLN A 50 -1.42 9.54 9.48
CA GLN A 50 -0.36 10.45 9.03
C GLN A 50 0.87 10.39 9.95
N ALA A 51 0.69 10.39 11.28
CA ALA A 51 1.79 10.32 12.24
C ALA A 51 2.56 8.98 12.18
N LEU A 52 1.92 7.91 11.70
CA LEU A 52 2.46 6.55 11.65
C LEU A 52 2.77 6.07 10.23
N ASP A 53 2.69 6.96 9.22
CA ASP A 53 2.87 6.64 7.80
C ASP A 53 2.01 5.45 7.34
N LEU A 54 0.75 5.46 7.74
CA LEU A 54 -0.25 4.46 7.37
C LEU A 54 -1.19 5.02 6.30
N GLY A 55 -1.71 4.12 5.49
CA GLY A 55 -2.73 4.40 4.48
C GLY A 55 -3.88 3.42 4.58
N TRP A 56 -4.98 3.73 3.91
CA TRP A 56 -6.08 2.78 3.76
C TRP A 56 -5.60 1.57 2.95
N GLY A 57 -5.87 0.38 3.48
CA GLY A 57 -5.41 -0.88 2.89
C GLY A 57 -6.11 -1.24 1.59
N TRP A 58 -7.26 -0.63 1.33
CA TRP A 58 -8.14 -0.85 0.19
C TRP A 58 -8.08 0.27 -0.86
N VAL A 59 -7.24 1.30 -0.65
CA VAL A 59 -7.08 2.45 -1.55
C VAL A 59 -5.66 2.44 -2.11
N ARG A 60 -5.46 2.69 -3.42
CA ARG A 60 -4.11 2.88 -3.98
C ARG A 60 -3.59 4.29 -3.66
N GLN A 61 -2.28 4.50 -3.71
CA GLN A 61 -1.76 5.86 -3.46
C GLN A 61 -2.29 6.82 -4.52
N GLY A 62 -2.76 7.99 -4.08
CA GLY A 62 -3.32 9.03 -4.96
C GLY A 62 -4.80 8.87 -5.33
N GLU A 63 -5.45 7.78 -4.93
CA GLU A 63 -6.88 7.59 -5.18
C GLU A 63 -7.74 8.19 -4.07
N ASP A 64 -8.94 8.65 -4.45
CA ASP A 64 -9.96 9.07 -3.50
C ASP A 64 -10.66 7.86 -2.87
N ALA A 65 -10.42 7.69 -1.58
CA ALA A 65 -11.02 6.66 -0.75
C ALA A 65 -12.56 6.70 -0.77
N ALA A 66 -13.17 7.89 -0.72
CA ALA A 66 -14.62 8.03 -0.68
C ALA A 66 -15.26 7.55 -1.99
N ALA A 67 -14.70 7.98 -3.13
CA ALA A 67 -15.11 7.54 -4.45
C ALA A 67 -14.95 6.03 -4.65
N LEU A 68 -13.86 5.44 -4.14
CA LEU A 68 -13.60 4.01 -4.27
C LEU A 68 -14.61 3.16 -3.48
N LEU A 69 -15.04 3.60 -2.29
CA LEU A 69 -16.15 2.93 -1.57
C LEU A 69 -17.42 2.89 -2.41
N ALA A 70 -17.77 4.02 -3.02
CA ALA A 70 -18.96 4.10 -3.88
C ALA A 70 -18.83 3.22 -5.12
N ALA A 71 -17.63 3.12 -5.71
CA ALA A 71 -17.36 2.21 -6.83
C ALA A 71 -17.53 0.74 -6.42
N ARG A 72 -16.89 0.31 -5.32
CA ARG A 72 -17.00 -1.07 -4.80
C ARG A 72 -18.43 -1.45 -4.44
N ARG A 73 -19.20 -0.54 -3.87
CA ARG A 73 -20.63 -0.77 -3.61
C ARG A 73 -21.39 -1.04 -4.92
N ARG A 74 -21.14 -0.24 -5.96
CA ARG A 74 -21.79 -0.38 -7.27
C ARG A 74 -21.38 -1.68 -7.97
N GLU A 75 -20.11 -2.08 -7.90
CA GLU A 75 -19.63 -3.37 -8.41
C GLU A 75 -20.37 -4.55 -7.77
N LYS A 76 -20.74 -4.44 -6.49
CA LYS A 76 -21.55 -5.44 -5.78
C LYS A 76 -23.07 -5.32 -6.03
N GLY A 77 -23.51 -4.40 -6.88
CA GLY A 77 -24.93 -4.18 -7.18
C GLY A 77 -25.75 -3.66 -6.00
N LEU A 78 -25.10 -3.11 -4.95
CA LEU A 78 -25.79 -2.67 -3.74
C LEU A 78 -26.24 -1.22 -3.86
N THR A 79 -27.44 -0.90 -3.37
CA THR A 79 -27.84 0.51 -3.14
C THR A 79 -27.21 1.04 -1.84
N GLN A 80 -27.17 2.36 -1.66
CA GLN A 80 -26.70 2.95 -0.40
C GLN A 80 -27.55 2.49 0.81
N ALA A 81 -28.85 2.33 0.62
CA ALA A 81 -29.76 1.83 1.67
C ALA A 81 -29.47 0.36 2.00
N ALA A 82 -29.25 -0.48 1.00
CA ALA A 82 -28.91 -1.89 1.21
C ALA A 82 -27.56 -2.05 1.93
N LEU A 83 -26.55 -1.25 1.56
CA LEU A 83 -25.27 -1.24 2.25
C LEU A 83 -25.42 -0.76 3.70
N ALA A 84 -26.22 0.29 3.93
CA ALA A 84 -26.49 0.81 5.27
C ALA A 84 -27.12 -0.26 6.18
N GLN A 85 -28.12 -1.00 5.67
CA GLN A 85 -28.74 -2.11 6.39
C GLN A 85 -27.73 -3.21 6.72
N ARG A 86 -26.89 -3.63 5.76
CA ARG A 86 -25.85 -4.64 5.99
C ARG A 86 -24.79 -4.20 7.00
N ALA A 87 -24.43 -2.93 7.00
CA ALA A 87 -23.45 -2.37 7.92
C ALA A 87 -24.04 -1.96 9.28
N GLY A 88 -25.37 -2.06 9.47
CA GLY A 88 -26.06 -1.67 10.70
C GLY A 88 -26.06 -0.16 10.96
N CYS A 89 -26.09 0.66 9.90
CA CYS A 89 -26.06 2.12 10.01
C CYS A 89 -27.16 2.80 9.20
N SER A 90 -27.25 4.14 9.28
CA SER A 90 -28.20 4.93 8.51
C SER A 90 -27.71 5.16 7.08
N ARG A 91 -28.64 5.35 6.12
CA ARG A 91 -28.30 5.73 4.74
C ARG A 91 -27.52 7.06 4.67
N PRO A 92 -27.87 8.12 5.42
CA PRO A 92 -27.06 9.34 5.48
C PRO A 92 -25.59 9.09 5.89
N THR A 93 -25.33 8.11 6.76
CA THR A 93 -23.96 7.75 7.16
C THR A 93 -23.17 7.19 5.97
N ILE A 94 -23.79 6.34 5.14
CA ILE A 94 -23.15 5.85 3.91
C ILE A 94 -22.89 7.02 2.94
N ILE A 95 -23.83 7.95 2.79
CA ILE A 95 -23.65 9.14 1.93
C ILE A 95 -22.46 9.98 2.42
N ALA A 96 -22.32 10.19 3.73
CA ALA A 96 -21.21 10.94 4.30
C ALA A 96 -19.85 10.25 4.07
N LEU A 97 -19.82 8.91 4.20
CA LEU A 97 -18.63 8.11 3.91
C LEU A 97 -18.23 8.17 2.43
N GLU A 98 -19.20 8.04 1.51
CA GLU A 98 -18.96 8.05 0.06
C GLU A 98 -18.65 9.45 -0.51
N ARG A 99 -18.97 10.53 0.22
CA ARG A 99 -18.65 11.90 -0.19
C ARG A 99 -17.34 12.41 0.38
N ASN A 100 -17.16 12.28 1.69
CA ASN A 100 -16.12 12.99 2.43
C ASN A 100 -15.30 12.06 3.35
N LEU A 101 -15.53 10.75 3.30
CA LEU A 101 -14.94 9.77 4.21
C LEU A 101 -15.03 10.20 5.69
N SER A 102 -16.21 10.68 6.11
CA SER A 102 -16.45 11.23 7.44
C SER A 102 -17.36 10.34 8.28
N GLY A 103 -17.22 10.42 9.61
CA GLY A 103 -18.00 9.62 10.56
C GLY A 103 -17.14 8.82 11.53
N SER A 104 -17.66 7.68 11.96
CA SER A 104 -17.03 6.77 12.93
C SER A 104 -16.16 5.72 12.25
N VAL A 105 -15.01 5.42 12.85
CA VAL A 105 -14.14 4.31 12.46
C VAL A 105 -14.89 2.98 12.54
N SER A 106 -15.68 2.75 13.59
CA SER A 106 -16.42 1.50 13.77
C SER A 106 -17.40 1.23 12.62
N ILE A 107 -18.10 2.27 12.15
CA ILE A 107 -19.01 2.15 11.02
C ILE A 107 -18.25 1.91 9.72
N LEU A 108 -17.11 2.58 9.49
CA LEU A 108 -16.28 2.29 8.33
C LEU A 108 -15.84 0.82 8.33
N LEU A 109 -15.42 0.28 9.48
CA LEU A 109 -15.03 -1.13 9.58
C LEU A 109 -16.20 -2.08 9.29
N SER A 110 -17.41 -1.78 9.77
CA SER A 110 -18.62 -2.54 9.40
C SER A 110 -18.93 -2.46 7.90
N VAL A 111 -18.77 -1.28 7.29
CA VAL A 111 -18.96 -1.09 5.83
C VAL A 111 -17.91 -1.87 5.04
N LEU A 112 -16.64 -1.82 5.44
CA LEU A 112 -15.57 -2.58 4.81
C LEU A 112 -15.84 -4.09 4.91
N ALA A 113 -16.31 -4.57 6.08
CA ALA A 113 -16.72 -5.95 6.25
C ALA A 113 -17.88 -6.33 5.31
N ALA A 114 -18.91 -5.49 5.21
CA ALA A 114 -20.05 -5.71 4.30
C ALA A 114 -19.65 -5.69 2.82
N LEU A 115 -18.58 -4.98 2.47
CA LEU A 115 -17.98 -4.97 1.14
C LEU A 115 -16.90 -6.05 0.95
N GLU A 116 -16.63 -6.89 1.96
CA GLU A 116 -15.58 -7.92 2.00
C GLU A 116 -14.15 -7.36 1.81
N LEU A 117 -13.94 -6.09 2.14
CA LEU A 117 -12.63 -5.45 2.15
C LEU A 117 -11.91 -5.77 3.46
N ARG A 118 -11.14 -6.86 3.47
CA ARG A 118 -10.51 -7.41 4.69
C ARG A 118 -9.42 -6.53 5.30
N ARG A 119 -8.71 -5.75 4.48
CA ARG A 119 -7.55 -4.95 4.94
C ARG A 119 -7.91 -3.48 5.07
N ALA A 120 -8.25 -3.06 6.28
CA ALA A 120 -8.60 -1.67 6.56
C ALA A 120 -7.40 -0.72 6.42
N LEU A 121 -6.23 -1.09 6.96
CA LEU A 121 -5.01 -0.27 6.94
C LEU A 121 -3.84 -1.02 6.32
N ARG A 122 -2.89 -0.26 5.76
CA ARG A 122 -1.58 -0.73 5.30
C ARG A 122 -0.50 0.25 5.72
N THR A 123 0.73 -0.24 5.87
CA THR A 123 1.91 0.62 5.91
C THR A 123 2.11 1.27 4.55
N LEU A 124 2.44 2.56 4.55
CA LEU A 124 2.94 3.22 3.35
C LEU A 124 4.44 2.99 3.31
N ASP A 125 4.93 2.33 2.26
CA ASP A 125 6.36 2.28 1.98
C ASP A 125 6.79 3.66 1.45
N ILE A 126 6.99 4.61 2.36
CA ILE A 126 7.65 5.88 2.05
C ILE A 126 9.16 5.63 1.80
N ARG A 127 9.66 4.43 2.12
CA ARG A 127 11.00 3.93 1.77
C ARG A 127 11.11 3.50 0.29
N GLY A 128 10.58 4.32 -0.61
CA GLY A 128 10.85 4.28 -2.05
C GLY A 128 12.07 5.12 -2.46
N LYS A 129 13.06 5.29 -1.59
CA LYS A 129 14.41 5.80 -1.95
C LYS A 129 15.46 4.69 -2.05
N GLY A 130 15.06 3.42 -1.99
CA GLY A 130 15.87 2.33 -2.53
C GLY A 130 15.53 2.23 -3.99
N GLY A 131 16.45 2.62 -4.89
CA GLY A 131 16.25 2.49 -6.32
C GLY A 131 15.89 1.05 -6.72
N LEU A 132 15.51 0.86 -7.98
CA LEU A 132 15.29 -0.46 -8.61
C LEU A 132 16.57 -1.32 -8.67
N ILE A 133 17.56 -1.05 -7.83
CA ILE A 133 18.81 -1.77 -7.72
C ILE A 133 18.50 -3.02 -6.88
N PRO A 134 18.47 -4.21 -7.49
CA PRO A 134 18.41 -5.44 -6.73
C PRO A 134 19.62 -5.47 -5.78
N ALA A 135 19.48 -6.11 -4.63
CA ALA A 135 20.62 -6.35 -3.76
C ALA A 135 21.76 -6.96 -4.57
N THR A 136 22.99 -6.43 -4.44
CA THR A 136 24.17 -6.95 -5.14
C THR A 136 24.24 -8.46 -4.96
N ASN A 137 24.21 -9.19 -6.06
CA ASN A 137 24.30 -10.64 -6.03
C ASN A 137 25.62 -11.06 -5.39
N ALA A 138 25.61 -12.19 -4.68
CA ALA A 138 26.85 -12.82 -4.25
C ALA A 138 27.68 -13.17 -5.50
N PRO A 139 29.02 -13.07 -5.48
CA PRO A 139 29.88 -13.30 -6.66
C PRO A 139 29.63 -14.66 -7.34
N MET A 140 29.29 -15.68 -6.55
CA MET A 140 28.94 -17.03 -7.02
C MET A 140 27.63 -17.08 -7.82
N ARG A 141 26.70 -16.17 -7.59
CA ARG A 141 25.40 -16.10 -8.29
C ARG A 141 25.47 -15.33 -9.61
N ASP A 142 26.49 -14.48 -9.76
CA ASP A 142 26.80 -13.78 -11.02
C ASP A 142 27.70 -14.59 -11.96
N LEU A 143 28.04 -15.83 -11.61
CA LEU A 143 28.66 -16.78 -12.53
C LEU A 143 27.63 -17.19 -13.60
N VAL A 144 27.59 -16.43 -14.71
CA VAL A 144 26.88 -16.83 -15.93
C VAL A 144 27.65 -17.98 -16.57
N MET A 145 27.34 -19.19 -16.12
CA MET A 145 27.95 -20.42 -16.64
C MET A 145 27.12 -20.94 -17.82
N THR A 146 27.26 -20.32 -18.99
CA THR A 146 26.87 -21.02 -20.23
C THR A 146 27.99 -22.00 -20.58
N PRO A 147 27.76 -23.32 -20.56
CA PRO A 147 28.79 -24.29 -20.96
C PRO A 147 29.27 -24.00 -22.37
N ALA A 148 30.59 -24.01 -22.61
CA ALA A 148 31.18 -23.68 -23.90
C ALA A 148 30.55 -24.42 -25.11
N PRO A 149 30.19 -25.71 -25.02
CA PRO A 149 29.53 -26.41 -26.13
C PRO A 149 28.16 -25.82 -26.47
N LEU A 150 27.38 -25.43 -25.44
CA LEU A 150 26.06 -24.84 -25.62
C LEU A 150 26.16 -23.42 -26.17
N ALA A 151 27.12 -22.62 -25.68
CA ALA A 151 27.39 -21.30 -26.24
C ALA A 151 27.74 -21.39 -27.73
N GLY A 152 28.62 -22.33 -28.11
CA GLY A 152 29.00 -22.58 -29.50
C GLY A 152 27.81 -22.99 -30.38
N ALA A 153 26.95 -23.88 -29.88
CA ALA A 153 25.76 -24.33 -30.61
C ALA A 153 24.76 -23.18 -30.85
N ILE A 154 24.54 -22.32 -29.85
CA ILE A 154 23.67 -21.15 -29.97
C ILE A 154 24.26 -20.17 -31.00
N ILE A 155 25.56 -19.86 -30.90
CA ILE A 155 26.23 -18.96 -31.85
C ILE A 155 26.08 -19.49 -33.28
N ALA A 156 26.43 -20.76 -33.52
CA ALA A 156 26.33 -21.37 -34.85
C ALA A 156 24.90 -21.34 -35.40
N HIS A 157 23.89 -21.59 -34.56
CA HIS A 157 22.48 -21.60 -35.00
C HIS A 157 21.97 -20.22 -35.45
N TYR A 158 22.46 -19.14 -34.82
CA TYR A 158 21.95 -17.79 -35.07
C TYR A 158 22.91 -16.91 -35.89
N THR A 159 24.11 -17.38 -36.24
CA THR A 159 25.14 -16.59 -36.95
C THR A 159 24.60 -15.96 -38.24
N ASP A 160 23.85 -16.71 -39.04
CA ASP A 160 23.30 -16.23 -40.32
C ASP A 160 22.09 -15.29 -40.15
N ARG A 161 21.64 -15.04 -38.91
CA ARG A 161 20.50 -14.18 -38.57
C ARG A 161 20.91 -12.91 -37.83
N PHE A 162 22.19 -12.77 -37.48
CA PHE A 162 22.72 -11.57 -36.84
C PHE A 162 23.21 -10.58 -37.90
N ASP A 163 22.31 -9.68 -38.34
CA ASP A 163 22.69 -8.47 -39.06
C ASP A 163 22.66 -7.27 -38.11
N GLY A 164 23.79 -6.55 -38.01
CA GLY A 164 23.86 -5.32 -37.23
C GLY A 164 25.28 -4.94 -36.75
N ARG A 165 25.44 -3.68 -36.33
CA ARG A 165 26.65 -3.25 -35.61
C ARG A 165 26.62 -3.88 -34.21
N ILE A 166 27.71 -4.53 -33.81
CA ILE A 166 27.90 -5.04 -32.46
C ILE A 166 27.68 -3.88 -31.47
N LEU A 167 26.59 -3.97 -30.71
CA LEU A 167 26.40 -3.17 -29.51
C LEU A 167 27.40 -3.69 -28.49
N ASP A 168 28.55 -3.04 -28.37
CA ASP A 168 29.47 -3.28 -27.27
C ASP A 168 28.91 -2.56 -26.02
N PRO A 169 28.30 -3.29 -25.07
CA PRO A 169 27.67 -2.67 -23.90
C PRO A 169 28.72 -2.13 -22.91
N ALA A 170 29.99 -2.54 -23.02
CA ALA A 170 31.09 -2.06 -22.18
C ALA A 170 31.73 -0.76 -22.71
N ARG A 171 31.51 -0.41 -23.99
CA ARG A 171 31.99 0.84 -24.58
C ARG A 171 31.16 2.08 -24.23
N GLY A 172 30.04 1.93 -23.51
CA GLY A 172 29.28 3.05 -22.94
C GLY A 172 28.58 3.99 -23.96
N GLN A 173 28.71 3.76 -25.27
CA GLN A 173 28.23 4.72 -26.28
C GLN A 173 26.75 4.59 -26.64
N ALA A 174 26.01 3.61 -26.09
CA ALA A 174 24.60 3.38 -26.44
C ALA A 174 23.62 3.48 -25.27
N SER A 175 24.04 3.87 -24.07
CA SER A 175 23.11 4.13 -22.97
C SER A 175 22.85 5.63 -22.84
N PRO A 176 21.64 6.14 -23.17
CA PRO A 176 21.29 7.54 -22.96
C PRO A 176 21.21 7.95 -21.48
N TYR A 177 21.52 7.05 -20.54
CA TYR A 177 21.37 7.25 -19.10
C TYR A 177 22.67 7.25 -18.29
N CYS A 178 23.85 7.27 -18.92
CA CYS A 178 25.13 7.40 -18.20
C CYS A 178 25.82 8.72 -18.57
N LYS A 179 25.49 9.80 -17.86
CA LYS A 179 26.40 10.94 -17.71
C LYS A 179 27.23 10.69 -16.46
N CYS A 180 28.56 10.65 -16.66
CA CYS A 180 29.56 10.70 -15.60
C CYS A 180 29.41 11.97 -14.76
#